data_AF-A0A963FDZ1-F1
#
_entry.id   AF-A0A963FDZ1-F1
#
_cell.length_a   1.000
_cell.length_b   1.000
_cell.length_c   1.000
_cell.angle_alpha   90.00
_cell.angle_beta   90.00
_cell.angle_gamma   90.00
#
_symmetry.space_group_name_H-M   'P 1'
#
loop_
_entity.id
_entity.type
_entity.pdbx_description
1 polymer ?
#
loop_
_entity_poly.entity_id
_entity_poly.type
_entity_poly.pdbx_seq_one_letter_code
_entity_poly.pdbx_strand_id
1 'polypeptide(L)'
;AAPGDAVVAEDIRTRELLELAARVAQCDATVMICGESGTGKEVFARYIHQHSSRRDCAFVALNCAAIPENMLEAVLFGHEKGAFTSAYQSAPGKFEQAQGGTLLLDEISEMSLPLQAKLLRVLQEREVERVGGRKLIQLDVRVLATTNRNLREEVAAGRFREDLYYRLNVFPLTIPPLRERMRDLLPLARFLLQRHAAIYRSGTLTLSEAVEEQLLQHCWPGNVRELENVIQRALILSNGKNLTPGHISLESVTDSTGFNASQSGGNSLNDNLRSHEEQVILDTLREGNGSRKNAAEKLGISQRTLRYKIARMRDAGVAIPG
;
A
#
# COMPACT_ATOMS: atom_id res chain seq x y z
N ALA A 1 21.94 6.84 3.74
CA ALA A 1 20.52 6.56 3.55
C ALA A 1 20.23 6.54 2.05
N ALA A 2 19.61 5.49 1.52
CA ALA A 2 19.12 5.52 0.15
C ALA A 2 18.04 6.62 0.04
N PRO A 3 17.99 7.42 -1.04
CA PRO A 3 17.10 8.58 -1.16
C PRO A 3 15.60 8.25 -1.27
N GLY A 4 15.18 7.01 -1.00
CA GLY A 4 13.80 6.53 -1.12
C GLY A 4 12.96 6.54 0.16
N ASP A 5 13.59 6.69 1.34
CA ASP A 5 12.95 6.46 2.65
C ASP A 5 12.77 7.74 3.50
N ALA A 6 12.89 8.93 2.90
CA ALA A 6 12.73 10.17 3.65
C ALA A 6 11.30 10.33 4.18
N VAL A 7 11.17 10.42 5.52
CA VAL A 7 9.88 10.69 6.16
C VAL A 7 9.61 12.19 6.12
N VAL A 8 8.49 12.58 5.55
CA VAL A 8 8.04 13.97 5.49
C VAL A 8 7.16 14.27 6.70
N ALA A 9 7.51 15.32 7.47
CA ALA A 9 6.81 15.70 8.69
C ALA A 9 6.86 17.23 8.93
N GLU A 10 5.80 17.92 8.52
CA GLU A 10 5.56 19.34 8.79
C GLU A 10 4.44 19.56 9.81
N ASP A 11 3.46 18.66 9.86
CA ASP A 11 2.41 18.69 10.86
C ASP A 11 2.95 18.33 12.25
N ILE A 12 2.45 19.02 13.28
CA ILE A 12 2.87 18.80 14.67
C ILE A 12 2.57 17.35 15.10
N ARG A 13 1.43 16.80 14.67
CA ARG A 13 1.01 15.44 15.00
C ARG A 13 2.00 14.40 14.46
N THR A 14 2.47 14.61 13.23
CA THR A 14 3.45 13.72 12.60
C THR A 14 4.83 13.87 13.24
N ARG A 15 5.24 15.09 13.61
CA ARG A 15 6.51 15.34 14.33
C ARG A 15 6.53 14.67 15.70
N GLU A 16 5.49 14.86 16.51
CA GLU A 16 5.34 14.20 17.81
C GLU A 16 5.36 12.68 17.68
N LEU A 17 4.72 12.14 16.64
CA LEU A 17 4.72 10.71 16.36
C LEU A 17 6.11 10.18 15.99
N LEU A 18 6.90 10.95 15.23
CA LEU A 18 8.28 10.59 14.89
C LEU A 18 9.23 10.68 16.08
N GLU A 19 9.02 11.65 16.98
CA GLU A 19 9.76 11.71 18.24
C GLU A 19 9.46 10.48 19.10
N LEU A 20 8.18 10.09 19.19
CA LEU A 20 7.78 8.89 19.91
C LEU A 20 8.38 7.63 19.27
N ALA A 21 8.32 7.52 17.95
CA ALA A 21 8.92 6.43 17.20
C ALA A 21 10.43 6.35 17.43
N ALA A 22 11.13 7.48 17.48
CA ALA A 22 12.57 7.54 17.75
C ALA A 22 12.93 7.09 19.17
N ARG A 23 12.12 7.43 20.17
CA ARG A 23 12.30 6.96 21.56
C ARG A 23 12.12 5.45 21.66
N VAL A 24 11.06 4.94 21.04
CA VAL A 24 10.75 3.49 21.03
C VAL A 24 11.75 2.70 20.19
N ALA A 25 12.37 3.33 19.20
CA ALA A 25 13.44 2.70 18.42
C ALA A 25 14.62 2.25 19.29
N GLN A 26 14.89 2.95 20.41
CA GLN A 26 15.98 2.63 21.34
C GLN A 26 15.76 1.38 22.19
N CYS A 27 14.54 0.82 22.20
CA CYS A 27 14.24 -0.42 22.93
C CYS A 27 13.81 -1.54 21.98
N ASP A 28 13.97 -2.79 22.41
CA ASP A 28 13.57 -3.99 21.66
C ASP A 28 12.08 -4.37 21.89
N ALA A 29 11.26 -3.45 22.39
CA ALA A 29 9.84 -3.70 22.59
C ALA A 29 9.11 -3.92 21.25
N THR A 30 8.10 -4.79 21.27
CA THR A 30 7.16 -4.96 20.16
C THR A 30 6.34 -3.69 19.98
N VAL A 31 6.25 -3.20 18.74
CA VAL A 31 5.48 -2.00 18.40
C VAL A 31 4.31 -2.39 17.53
N MET A 32 3.11 -1.95 17.90
CA MET A 32 1.90 -2.08 17.10
C MET A 32 1.63 -0.75 16.41
N ILE A 33 1.73 -0.71 15.08
CA ILE A 33 1.49 0.48 14.27
C ILE A 33 0.06 0.41 13.71
N CYS A 34 -0.82 1.25 14.25
CA CYS A 34 -2.21 1.34 13.85
C CYS A 34 -2.41 2.52 12.90
N GLY A 35 -3.30 2.39 11.92
CA GLY A 35 -3.70 3.51 11.08
C GLY A 35 -4.43 3.04 9.84
N GLU A 36 -5.24 3.92 9.25
CA GLU A 36 -5.98 3.63 8.03
C GLU A 36 -5.07 3.17 6.90
N SER A 37 -5.67 2.49 5.91
CA SER A 37 -4.94 2.11 4.70
C SER A 37 -4.34 3.34 4.01
N GLY A 38 -3.10 3.22 3.56
CA GLY A 38 -2.40 4.29 2.84
C GLY A 38 -1.82 5.41 3.73
N THR A 39 -1.85 5.30 5.06
CA THR A 39 -1.25 6.31 5.97
C THR A 39 0.29 6.26 6.04
N GLY A 40 0.92 5.21 5.52
CA GLY A 40 2.38 5.04 5.55
C GLY A 40 2.92 4.23 6.72
N LYS A 41 2.15 3.24 7.22
CA LYS A 41 2.57 2.35 8.33
C LYS A 41 3.96 1.71 8.12
N GLU A 42 4.25 1.26 6.91
CA GLU A 42 5.57 0.68 6.57
C GLU A 42 6.70 1.71 6.67
N VAL A 43 6.45 2.97 6.29
CA VAL A 43 7.44 4.06 6.40
C VAL A 43 7.81 4.30 7.86
N PHE A 44 6.82 4.29 8.76
CA PHE A 44 7.06 4.37 10.20
C PHE A 44 7.81 3.14 10.74
N ALA A 45 7.48 1.93 10.29
CA ALA A 45 8.21 0.72 10.67
C ALA A 45 9.69 0.77 10.27
N ARG A 46 9.97 1.23 9.03
CA ARG A 46 11.33 1.44 8.53
C ARG A 46 12.06 2.52 9.33
N TYR A 47 11.39 3.63 9.63
CA TYR A 47 11.94 4.69 10.47
C TYR A 47 12.35 4.17 11.86
N ILE A 48 11.50 3.39 12.52
CA ILE A 48 11.81 2.76 13.82
C ILE A 48 13.04 1.87 13.71
N HIS A 49 13.10 1.02 12.68
CA HIS A 49 14.26 0.15 12.47
C HIS A 49 15.55 0.94 12.24
N GLN A 50 15.53 1.95 11.37
CA GLN A 50 16.69 2.80 11.05
C GLN A 50 17.23 3.59 12.23
N HIS A 51 16.38 3.89 13.22
CA HIS A 51 16.76 4.60 14.45
C HIS A 51 17.03 3.66 15.64
N SER A 52 17.03 2.34 15.42
CA SER A 52 17.26 1.35 16.47
C SER A 52 18.72 0.90 16.58
N SER A 53 19.03 0.15 17.64
CA SER A 53 20.30 -0.58 17.78
C SER A 53 20.53 -1.62 16.68
N ARG A 54 19.47 -2.04 15.96
CA ARG A 54 19.49 -3.05 14.89
C ARG A 54 19.47 -2.45 13.49
N ARG A 55 19.73 -1.15 13.32
CA ARG A 55 19.63 -0.41 12.04
C ARG A 55 20.52 -0.96 10.91
N ASP A 56 21.63 -1.60 11.27
CA ASP A 56 22.60 -2.17 10.33
C ASP A 56 22.32 -3.67 10.05
N CYS A 57 21.29 -4.23 10.70
CA CYS A 57 20.85 -5.62 10.55
C CYS A 57 19.72 -5.75 9.52
N ALA A 58 19.28 -6.99 9.24
CA ALA A 58 18.20 -7.24 8.29
C ALA A 58 16.86 -6.62 8.74
N PHE A 59 16.20 -5.94 7.81
CA PHE A 59 14.78 -5.58 7.91
C PHE A 59 13.96 -6.46 6.95
N VAL A 60 13.21 -7.40 7.52
CA VAL A 60 12.37 -8.32 6.75
C VAL A 60 10.92 -7.89 6.89
N ALA A 61 10.26 -7.59 5.78
CA ALA A 61 8.84 -7.24 5.78
C ALA A 61 8.00 -8.37 5.15
N LEU A 62 6.83 -8.61 5.73
CA LEU A 62 5.85 -9.57 5.25
C LEU A 62 4.45 -8.96 5.33
N ASN A 63 3.74 -8.89 4.21
CA ASN A 63 2.33 -8.54 4.20
C ASN A 63 1.48 -9.81 4.29
N CYS A 64 0.72 -9.93 5.37
CA CYS A 64 -0.06 -11.11 5.70
C CYS A 64 -1.31 -11.24 4.81
N ALA A 65 -1.83 -10.12 4.31
CA ALA A 65 -2.99 -10.08 3.42
C ALA A 65 -2.65 -10.54 1.99
N ALA A 66 -1.40 -10.42 1.57
CA ALA A 66 -0.97 -10.72 0.20
C ALA A 66 -0.67 -12.21 -0.05
N ILE A 67 -0.60 -13.02 1.01
CA ILE A 67 -0.17 -14.42 0.93
C ILE A 67 -1.34 -15.33 1.31
N PRO A 68 -1.66 -16.36 0.51
CA PRO A 68 -2.65 -17.37 0.88
C PRO A 68 -2.34 -18.01 2.23
N GLU A 69 -3.35 -18.22 3.06
CA GLU A 69 -3.22 -18.71 4.44
C GLU A 69 -2.37 -19.99 4.54
N ASN A 70 -2.60 -20.95 3.64
CA ASN A 70 -1.87 -22.22 3.59
C ASN A 70 -0.37 -22.06 3.29
N MET A 71 0.02 -20.98 2.62
CA MET A 71 1.42 -20.66 2.33
C MET A 71 2.02 -19.74 3.39
N LEU A 72 1.20 -18.93 4.07
CA LEU A 72 1.66 -17.96 5.06
C LEU A 72 2.41 -18.64 6.21
N GLU A 73 1.96 -19.82 6.64
CA GLU A 73 2.64 -20.62 7.66
C GLU A 73 4.09 -20.96 7.25
N ALA A 74 4.25 -21.56 6.07
CA ALA A 74 5.54 -22.00 5.57
C ALA A 74 6.46 -20.82 5.24
N VAL A 75 5.90 -19.68 4.84
CA VAL A 75 6.68 -18.45 4.61
C VAL A 75 7.16 -17.86 5.94
N LEU A 76 6.31 -17.80 6.97
CA LEU A 76 6.67 -17.25 8.28
C LEU A 76 7.69 -18.12 9.02
N PHE A 77 7.39 -19.41 9.17
CA PHE A 77 8.13 -20.31 10.05
C PHE A 77 9.13 -21.20 9.32
N GLY A 78 9.10 -21.21 7.98
CA GLY A 78 9.93 -22.09 7.17
C GLY A 78 9.34 -23.49 7.06
N HIS A 79 9.92 -24.32 6.21
CA HIS A 79 9.48 -25.70 6.04
C HIS A 79 10.64 -26.63 5.79
N GLU A 80 10.47 -27.89 6.19
CA GLU A 80 11.37 -28.98 5.83
C GLU A 80 10.91 -29.68 4.55
N LYS A 81 11.83 -30.37 3.89
CA LYS A 81 11.52 -31.19 2.72
C LYS A 81 10.44 -32.22 3.07
N GLY A 82 9.39 -32.28 2.27
CA GLY A 82 8.26 -33.19 2.46
C GLY A 82 7.18 -32.71 3.43
N ALA A 83 7.25 -31.47 3.93
CA ALA A 83 6.22 -30.89 4.79
C ALA A 83 4.83 -30.77 4.13
N PHE A 84 4.79 -30.58 2.81
CA PHE A 84 3.59 -30.57 1.99
C PHE A 84 3.92 -31.05 0.56
N THR A 85 2.91 -31.29 -0.28
CA THR A 85 3.07 -31.95 -1.59
C THR A 85 4.04 -31.25 -2.55
N SER A 86 4.24 -29.95 -2.41
CA SER A 86 5.18 -29.14 -3.20
C SER A 86 6.48 -28.76 -2.47
N ALA A 87 6.74 -29.31 -1.27
CA ALA A 87 7.94 -29.04 -0.47
C ALA A 87 9.15 -29.89 -0.94
N TYR A 88 9.67 -29.60 -2.13
CA TYR A 88 10.79 -30.35 -2.72
C TYR A 88 12.13 -30.11 -2.01
N GLN A 89 12.30 -28.96 -1.36
CA GLN A 89 13.49 -28.55 -0.61
C GLN A 89 13.07 -27.89 0.70
N SER A 90 13.95 -27.90 1.69
CA SER A 90 13.75 -27.14 2.93
C SER A 90 14.08 -25.66 2.69
N ALA A 91 13.30 -24.75 3.27
CA ALA A 91 13.53 -23.31 3.16
C ALA A 91 13.35 -22.62 4.53
N PRO A 92 14.24 -21.66 4.89
CA PRO A 92 14.14 -20.92 6.14
C PRO A 92 12.96 -19.93 6.10
N GLY A 93 12.27 -19.80 7.24
CA GLY A 93 11.16 -18.87 7.41
C GLY A 93 11.59 -17.40 7.49
N LYS A 94 10.62 -16.49 7.45
CA LYS A 94 10.85 -15.06 7.63
C LYS A 94 11.41 -14.70 9.00
N PHE A 95 11.04 -15.45 10.05
CA PHE A 95 11.67 -15.29 11.37
C PHE A 95 13.17 -15.58 11.33
N GLU A 96 13.57 -16.71 10.72
CA GLU A 96 14.99 -17.07 10.57
C GLU A 96 15.73 -16.05 9.68
N GLN A 97 15.11 -15.58 8.61
CA GLN A 97 15.67 -14.54 7.73
C GLN A 97 15.88 -13.20 8.45
N ALA A 98 15.09 -12.93 9.49
CA ALA A 98 15.15 -11.70 10.28
C ALA A 98 16.05 -11.81 11.52
N GLN A 99 16.80 -12.91 11.67
CA GLN A 99 17.65 -13.16 12.83
C GLN A 99 18.65 -12.01 13.07
N GLY A 100 18.74 -11.54 14.32
CA GLY A 100 19.53 -10.38 14.73
C GLY A 100 18.96 -9.03 14.26
N GLY A 101 17.88 -9.04 13.51
CA GLY A 101 17.29 -7.88 12.84
C GLY A 101 15.88 -7.57 13.31
N THR A 102 15.05 -7.09 12.37
CA THR A 102 13.66 -6.70 12.61
C THR A 102 12.72 -7.36 11.60
N LEU A 103 11.63 -7.93 12.08
CA LEU A 103 10.55 -8.49 11.27
C LEU A 103 9.32 -7.56 11.36
N LEU A 104 8.86 -7.06 10.21
CA LEU A 104 7.60 -6.37 10.06
C LEU A 104 6.51 -7.34 9.62
N LEU A 105 5.46 -7.46 10.44
CA LEU A 105 4.22 -8.18 10.13
C LEU A 105 3.13 -7.16 9.76
N ASP A 106 2.97 -6.93 8.46
CA ASP A 106 2.01 -5.96 7.93
C ASP A 106 0.61 -6.60 7.79
N GLU A 107 -0.41 -5.87 8.21
CA GLU A 107 -1.83 -6.30 8.27
C GLU A 107 -2.04 -7.60 9.09
N ILE A 108 -1.58 -7.60 10.35
CA ILE A 108 -1.65 -8.76 11.27
C ILE A 108 -3.08 -9.28 11.51
N SER A 109 -4.07 -8.41 11.38
CA SER A 109 -5.49 -8.73 11.55
C SER A 109 -6.02 -9.72 10.50
N GLU A 110 -5.31 -9.93 9.39
CA GLU A 110 -5.69 -10.90 8.35
C GLU A 110 -5.22 -12.33 8.64
N MET A 111 -4.45 -12.56 9.72
CA MET A 111 -4.02 -13.91 10.10
C MET A 111 -5.18 -14.74 10.66
N SER A 112 -5.21 -16.03 10.33
CA SER A 112 -6.16 -16.96 10.93
C SER A 112 -5.83 -17.30 12.39
N LEU A 113 -6.83 -17.70 13.18
CA LEU A 113 -6.66 -18.06 14.60
C LEU A 113 -5.57 -19.14 14.85
N PRO A 114 -5.42 -20.19 14.02
CA PRO A 114 -4.33 -21.15 14.18
C PRO A 114 -2.95 -20.52 14.01
N LEU A 115 -2.77 -19.63 13.03
CA LEU A 115 -1.52 -18.91 12.83
C LEU A 115 -1.24 -17.92 13.95
N GLN A 116 -2.27 -17.24 14.45
CA GLN A 116 -2.16 -16.36 15.62
C GLN A 116 -1.64 -17.13 16.86
N ALA A 117 -2.13 -18.35 17.10
CA ALA A 117 -1.65 -19.19 18.20
C ALA A 117 -0.18 -19.59 18.04
N LYS A 118 0.24 -19.97 16.83
CA LYS A 118 1.65 -20.29 16.54
C LYS A 118 2.55 -19.05 16.69
N LEU A 119 2.11 -17.90 16.17
CA LEU A 119 2.82 -16.64 16.33
C LEU A 119 3.00 -16.27 17.80
N LEU A 120 1.96 -16.41 18.62
CA LEU A 120 2.04 -16.16 20.05
C LEU A 120 3.13 -17.00 20.71
N ARG A 121 3.18 -18.31 20.39
CA ARG A 121 4.19 -19.23 20.91
C ARG A 121 5.60 -18.77 20.53
N VAL A 122 5.82 -18.41 19.26
CA VAL A 122 7.10 -17.86 18.77
C VAL A 122 7.49 -16.58 19.51
N LEU A 123 6.55 -15.66 19.73
CA LEU A 123 6.81 -14.41 20.46
C LEU A 123 7.11 -14.62 21.94
N GLN A 124 6.54 -15.65 22.56
CA GLN A 124 6.71 -15.98 23.98
C GLN A 124 8.01 -16.76 24.22
N GLU A 125 8.19 -17.87 23.50
CA GLU A 125 9.32 -18.80 23.66
C GLU A 125 10.60 -18.27 22.99
N ARG A 126 10.48 -17.35 22.02
CA ARG A 126 11.60 -16.89 21.17
C ARG A 126 12.27 -18.05 20.43
N GLU A 127 11.46 -19.02 20.02
CA GLU A 127 11.90 -20.19 19.28
C GLU A 127 10.92 -20.45 18.13
N VAL A 128 11.42 -21.03 17.04
CA VAL A 128 10.58 -21.48 15.93
C VAL A 128 10.91 -22.92 15.55
N GLU A 129 9.86 -23.66 15.21
CA GLU A 129 9.94 -24.96 14.55
C GLU A 129 9.48 -24.78 13.11
N ARG A 130 10.27 -25.29 12.15
CA ARG A 130 9.85 -25.33 10.74
C ARG A 130 8.66 -26.28 10.57
N VAL A 131 7.79 -25.98 9.61
CA VAL A 131 6.68 -26.86 9.25
C VAL A 131 7.22 -28.24 8.84
N GLY A 132 6.71 -29.30 9.48
CA GLY A 132 7.16 -30.68 9.27
C GLY A 132 8.49 -31.04 9.98
N GLY A 133 9.14 -30.08 10.63
CA GLY A 133 10.35 -30.29 11.43
C GLY A 133 10.06 -30.45 12.92
N ARG A 134 11.09 -30.86 13.68
CA ARG A 134 11.10 -30.89 15.16
C ARG A 134 12.27 -30.12 15.76
N LYS A 135 13.10 -29.51 14.91
CA LYS A 135 14.27 -28.77 15.35
C LYS A 135 13.82 -27.40 15.84
N LEU A 136 14.06 -27.13 17.11
CA LEU A 136 13.89 -25.80 17.70
C LEU A 136 15.03 -24.89 17.26
N ILE A 137 14.69 -23.70 16.80
CA ILE A 137 15.62 -22.67 16.36
C ILE A 137 15.40 -21.44 17.23
N GLN A 138 16.44 -21.06 17.99
CA GLN A 138 16.43 -19.87 18.84
C GLN A 138 16.38 -18.60 18.00
N LEU A 139 15.51 -17.67 18.37
CA LEU A 139 15.28 -16.43 17.66
C LEU A 139 15.69 -15.21 18.48
N ASP A 140 16.43 -14.33 17.85
CA ASP A 140 16.67 -12.97 18.31
C ASP A 140 16.13 -12.00 17.25
N VAL A 141 14.83 -11.76 17.27
CA VAL A 141 14.13 -10.95 16.27
C VAL A 141 13.28 -9.89 16.97
N ARG A 142 13.48 -8.62 16.62
CA ARG A 142 12.55 -7.55 17.00
C ARG A 142 11.33 -7.61 16.09
N VAL A 143 10.13 -7.58 16.66
CA VAL A 143 8.88 -7.63 15.89
C VAL A 143 8.20 -6.27 15.88
N LEU A 144 7.82 -5.82 14.69
CA LEU A 144 6.91 -4.70 14.46
C LEU A 144 5.66 -5.26 13.78
N ALA A 145 4.48 -4.85 14.22
CA ALA A 145 3.22 -5.28 13.61
C ALA A 145 2.44 -4.06 13.13
N THR A 146 1.65 -4.22 12.08
CA THR A 146 0.73 -3.18 11.61
C THR A 146 -0.69 -3.72 11.45
N THR A 147 -1.66 -2.82 11.51
CA THR A 147 -3.06 -3.12 11.16
C THR A 147 -3.79 -1.85 10.74
N ASN A 148 -4.75 -2.00 9.85
CA ASN A 148 -5.77 -0.98 9.55
C ASN A 148 -7.10 -1.19 10.29
N ARG A 149 -7.26 -2.28 11.05
CA ARG A 149 -8.50 -2.60 11.79
C ARG A 149 -8.38 -2.24 13.27
N ASN A 150 -9.52 -2.09 13.93
CA ASN A 150 -9.54 -2.00 15.39
C ASN A 150 -9.39 -3.40 16.01
N LEU A 151 -8.18 -3.74 16.46
CA LEU A 151 -7.92 -5.07 17.03
C LEU A 151 -8.77 -5.39 18.26
N ARG A 152 -9.19 -4.39 19.05
CA ARG A 152 -10.08 -4.66 20.19
C ARG A 152 -11.45 -5.16 19.75
N GLU A 153 -11.98 -4.61 18.65
CA GLU A 153 -13.23 -5.08 18.05
C GLU A 153 -13.05 -6.47 17.43
N GLU A 154 -11.91 -6.73 16.78
CA GLU A 154 -11.61 -8.08 16.24
C GLU A 154 -11.49 -9.13 17.35
N VAL A 155 -10.96 -8.75 18.53
CA VAL A 155 -10.93 -9.61 19.73
C VAL A 155 -12.35 -9.86 20.24
N ALA A 156 -13.15 -8.80 20.41
CA ALA A 156 -14.53 -8.93 20.86
C ALA A 156 -15.39 -9.79 19.90
N ALA A 157 -15.07 -9.75 18.60
CA ALA A 157 -15.72 -10.55 17.58
C ALA A 157 -15.16 -11.98 17.43
N GLY A 158 -14.17 -12.38 18.24
CA GLY A 158 -13.55 -13.71 18.21
C GLY A 158 -12.69 -14.00 16.97
N ARG A 159 -12.34 -12.98 16.19
CA ARG A 159 -11.48 -13.10 14.99
C ARG A 159 -10.00 -12.89 15.30
N PHE A 160 -9.69 -12.29 16.45
CA PHE A 160 -8.34 -12.12 16.94
C PHE A 160 -8.21 -12.62 18.37
N ARG A 161 -7.10 -13.27 18.71
CA ARG A 161 -6.89 -13.78 20.06
C ARG A 161 -6.48 -12.66 21.01
N GLU A 162 -7.09 -12.65 22.20
CA GLU A 162 -6.80 -11.66 23.24
C GLU A 162 -5.35 -11.74 23.76
N ASP A 163 -4.84 -12.96 23.94
CA ASP A 163 -3.46 -13.20 24.41
C ASP A 163 -2.40 -12.64 23.44
N LEU A 164 -2.60 -12.85 22.14
CA LEU A 164 -1.75 -12.28 21.10
C LEU A 164 -1.87 -10.76 21.03
N TYR A 165 -3.08 -10.21 21.20
CA TYR A 165 -3.29 -8.76 21.24
C TYR A 165 -2.43 -8.11 22.32
N TYR A 166 -2.46 -8.60 23.55
CA TYR A 166 -1.63 -8.04 24.62
C TYR A 166 -0.12 -8.25 24.39
N ARG A 167 0.30 -9.34 23.74
CA ARG A 167 1.71 -9.57 23.42
C ARG A 167 2.24 -8.66 22.31
N LEU A 168 1.40 -8.27 21.35
CA LEU A 168 1.79 -7.36 20.27
C LEU A 168 1.61 -5.89 20.65
N ASN A 169 0.57 -5.55 21.42
CA ASN A 169 0.20 -4.19 21.78
C ASN A 169 0.99 -3.66 23.00
N VAL A 170 2.29 -3.99 23.08
CA VAL A 170 3.19 -3.50 24.14
C VAL A 170 3.40 -2.00 24.00
N PHE A 171 3.65 -1.54 22.77
CA PHE A 171 3.71 -0.12 22.46
C PHE A 171 2.81 0.20 21.25
N PRO A 172 1.62 0.79 21.45
CA PRO A 172 0.77 1.26 20.36
C PRO A 172 1.29 2.57 19.77
N LEU A 173 1.35 2.64 18.45
CA LEU A 173 1.66 3.84 17.68
C LEU A 173 0.57 4.05 16.63
N THR A 174 -0.30 5.03 16.84
CA THR A 174 -1.42 5.32 15.94
C THR A 174 -1.07 6.46 15.00
N ILE A 175 -1.07 6.19 13.70
CA ILE A 175 -0.84 7.18 12.66
C ILE A 175 -2.18 7.83 12.28
N PRO A 176 -2.31 9.17 12.43
CA PRO A 176 -3.52 9.86 12.02
C PRO A 176 -3.68 9.84 10.49
N PRO A 177 -4.93 9.80 9.99
CA PRO A 177 -5.21 9.93 8.57
C PRO A 177 -4.75 11.29 8.04
N LEU A 178 -4.50 11.38 6.74
CA LEU A 178 -3.91 12.56 6.09
C LEU A 178 -4.76 13.83 6.30
N ARG A 179 -6.09 13.68 6.33
CA ARG A 179 -7.05 14.75 6.66
C ARG A 179 -6.87 15.37 8.05
N GLU A 180 -6.27 14.64 8.98
CA GLU A 180 -5.92 15.13 10.32
C GLU A 180 -4.49 15.66 10.40
N ARG A 181 -3.71 15.64 9.32
CA ARG A 181 -2.35 16.17 9.28
C ARG A 181 -2.08 16.92 7.98
N MET A 182 -2.99 17.83 7.65
CA MET A 182 -3.01 18.55 6.36
C MET A 182 -1.75 19.36 6.09
N ARG A 183 -0.96 19.74 7.12
CA ARG A 183 0.33 20.42 6.90
C ARG A 183 1.37 19.53 6.21
N ASP A 184 1.22 18.21 6.29
CA ASP A 184 2.07 17.27 5.55
C ASP A 184 1.69 17.14 4.07
N LEU A 185 0.47 17.54 3.68
CA LEU A 185 -0.08 17.26 2.35
C LEU A 185 0.79 17.81 1.22
N LEU A 186 1.06 19.13 1.22
CA LEU A 186 1.85 19.77 0.17
C LEU A 186 3.32 19.32 0.18
N PRO A 187 4.01 19.24 1.34
CA PRO A 187 5.33 18.63 1.42
C PRO A 187 5.40 17.20 0.87
N LEU A 188 4.43 16.35 1.21
CA LEU A 188 4.32 14.98 0.68
C LEU A 188 4.09 15.01 -0.83
N ALA A 189 3.21 15.88 -1.32
CA ALA A 189 2.92 16.00 -2.73
C ALA A 189 4.16 16.40 -3.53
N ARG A 190 4.93 17.39 -3.05
CA ARG A 190 6.19 17.82 -3.68
C ARG A 190 7.24 16.71 -3.64
N PHE A 191 7.36 15.99 -2.52
CA PHE A 191 8.27 14.86 -2.39
C PHE A 191 7.93 13.74 -3.39
N LEU A 192 6.65 13.35 -3.47
CA LEU A 192 6.17 12.33 -4.41
C LEU A 192 6.35 12.78 -5.87
N LEU A 193 6.09 14.06 -6.17
CA LEU A 193 6.31 14.65 -7.48
C LEU A 193 7.78 14.51 -7.91
N GLN A 194 8.72 14.89 -7.04
CA GLN A 194 10.15 14.80 -7.32
C GLN A 194 10.59 13.34 -7.48
N ARG A 195 10.09 12.44 -6.62
CA ARG A 195 10.39 11.01 -6.68
C ARG A 195 9.99 10.40 -8.02
N HIS A 196 8.79 10.71 -8.49
CA HIS A 196 8.28 10.19 -9.76
C HIS A 196 8.86 10.91 -10.97
N ALA A 197 9.13 12.22 -10.90
CA ALA A 197 9.75 12.99 -11.99
C ALA A 197 11.11 12.42 -12.41
N ALA A 198 11.91 11.95 -11.44
CA ALA A 198 13.20 11.29 -11.70
C ALA A 198 13.06 10.03 -12.57
N ILE A 199 11.96 9.29 -12.43
CA ILE A 199 11.67 8.08 -13.21
C ILE A 199 11.34 8.45 -14.66
N TYR A 200 10.61 9.55 -14.87
CA TYR A 200 10.19 10.02 -16.20
C TYR A 200 11.22 10.92 -16.90
N ARG A 201 12.45 11.04 -16.36
CA ARG A 201 13.51 11.97 -16.85
C ARG A 201 13.00 13.39 -17.09
N SER A 202 12.00 13.78 -16.33
CA SER A 202 11.44 15.12 -16.37
C SER A 202 12.32 16.02 -15.50
N GLY A 203 12.49 17.29 -15.87
CA GLY A 203 13.26 18.24 -15.09
C GLY A 203 12.66 18.48 -13.70
N THR A 204 13.13 19.50 -12.99
CA THR A 204 12.53 19.90 -11.71
C THR A 204 11.10 20.39 -11.94
N LEU A 205 10.13 19.54 -11.58
CA LEU A 205 8.71 19.87 -11.66
C LEU A 205 8.24 20.55 -10.37
N THR A 206 7.41 21.57 -10.53
CA THR A 206 6.79 22.31 -9.42
C THR A 206 5.28 22.18 -9.47
N LEU A 207 4.64 22.19 -8.30
CA LEU A 207 3.20 22.35 -8.19
C LEU A 207 2.86 23.82 -8.44
N SER A 208 1.85 24.09 -9.27
CA SER A 208 1.29 25.43 -9.40
C SER A 208 0.35 25.72 -8.23
N GLU A 209 0.19 26.98 -7.85
CA GLU A 209 -0.68 27.40 -6.74
C GLU A 209 -2.11 26.87 -6.90
N ALA A 210 -2.67 26.90 -8.12
CA ALA A 210 -3.98 26.34 -8.42
C ALA A 210 -4.08 24.82 -8.18
N VAL A 211 -2.98 24.07 -8.40
CA VAL A 211 -2.93 22.63 -8.07
C VAL A 211 -2.87 22.44 -6.56
N GLU A 212 -2.08 23.25 -5.85
CA GLU A 212 -1.99 23.15 -4.38
C GLU A 212 -3.35 23.43 -3.72
N GLU A 213 -4.08 24.45 -4.18
CA GLU A 213 -5.45 24.74 -3.73
C GLU A 213 -6.40 23.57 -3.98
N GLN A 214 -6.35 22.97 -5.18
CA GLN A 214 -7.19 21.82 -5.51
C GLN A 214 -6.90 20.60 -4.62
N LEU A 215 -5.63 20.34 -4.30
CA LEU A 215 -5.24 19.25 -3.40
C LEU A 215 -5.75 19.48 -1.96
N LEU A 216 -5.72 20.73 -1.49
CA LEU A 216 -6.17 21.11 -0.14
C LEU A 216 -7.68 20.97 0.06
N GLN A 217 -8.48 21.00 -1.01
CA GLN A 217 -9.94 20.85 -0.95
C GLN A 217 -10.41 19.39 -0.81
N HIS A 218 -9.51 18.41 -1.00
CA HIS A 218 -9.86 17.00 -0.96
C HIS A 218 -9.71 16.38 0.43
N CYS A 219 -10.57 15.40 0.76
CA CYS A 219 -10.58 14.72 2.06
C CYS A 219 -9.58 13.55 2.17
N TRP A 220 -9.01 13.11 1.05
CA TRP A 220 -8.00 12.04 0.97
C TRP A 220 -8.40 10.73 1.70
N PRO A 221 -9.53 10.09 1.34
CA PRO A 221 -9.98 8.83 1.94
C PRO A 221 -8.95 7.69 1.81
N GLY A 222 -8.14 7.67 0.73
CA GLY A 222 -7.05 6.71 0.54
C GLY A 222 -5.69 7.20 1.03
N ASN A 223 -5.66 8.29 1.80
CA ASN A 223 -4.48 8.86 2.45
C ASN A 223 -3.31 9.09 1.45
N VAL A 224 -2.07 8.80 1.86
CA VAL A 224 -0.87 9.05 1.05
C VAL A 224 -0.81 8.15 -0.19
N ARG A 225 -1.40 6.94 -0.12
CA ARG A 225 -1.48 6.04 -1.28
C ARG A 225 -2.34 6.64 -2.41
N GLU A 226 -3.45 7.27 -2.06
CA GLU A 226 -4.27 8.01 -3.03
C GLU A 226 -3.52 9.21 -3.59
N LEU A 227 -2.89 10.03 -2.74
CA LEU A 227 -2.07 11.16 -3.15
C LEU A 227 -0.98 10.75 -4.16
N GLU A 228 -0.29 9.65 -3.88
CA GLU A 228 0.71 9.10 -4.80
C GLU A 228 0.11 8.73 -6.16
N ASN A 229 -1.03 8.04 -6.18
CA ASN A 229 -1.70 7.67 -7.42
C ASN A 229 -2.14 8.89 -8.23
N VAL A 230 -2.66 9.93 -7.56
CA VAL A 230 -3.10 11.19 -8.20
C VAL A 230 -1.90 11.89 -8.84
N ILE A 231 -0.78 12.02 -8.12
CA ILE A 231 0.43 12.68 -8.63
C ILE A 231 1.04 11.88 -9.78
N GLN A 232 1.14 10.56 -9.64
CA GLN A 232 1.66 9.70 -10.71
C GLN A 232 0.80 9.81 -11.98
N ARG A 233 -0.53 9.78 -11.84
CA ARG A 233 -1.45 9.95 -12.97
C ARG A 233 -1.30 11.34 -13.62
N ALA A 234 -1.19 12.38 -12.80
CA ALA A 234 -1.02 13.75 -13.29
C ALA A 234 0.28 13.92 -14.09
N LEU A 235 1.38 13.28 -13.66
CA LEU A 235 2.65 13.28 -14.38
C LEU A 235 2.58 12.57 -15.74
N ILE A 236 1.82 11.47 -15.82
CA ILE A 236 1.58 10.75 -17.08
C ILE A 236 0.79 11.66 -18.03
N LEU A 237 -0.26 12.32 -17.55
CA LEU A 237 -1.11 13.22 -18.35
C LEU A 237 -0.38 14.50 -18.78
N SER A 238 0.53 15.02 -17.96
CA SER A 238 1.29 16.23 -18.28
C SER A 238 2.44 16.00 -19.26
N ASN A 239 2.69 14.76 -19.68
CA ASN A 239 3.86 14.36 -20.47
C ASN A 239 5.19 14.86 -19.85
N GLY A 240 5.31 14.81 -18.52
CA GLY A 240 6.52 15.25 -17.83
C GLY A 240 6.75 16.77 -17.81
N LYS A 241 5.69 17.57 -18.06
CA LYS A 241 5.69 19.03 -17.90
C LYS A 241 5.03 19.45 -16.59
N ASN A 242 5.04 20.75 -16.30
CA ASN A 242 4.41 21.32 -15.11
C ASN A 242 2.94 20.91 -14.97
N LEU A 243 2.54 20.57 -13.73
CA LEU A 243 1.19 20.14 -13.44
C LEU A 243 0.24 21.34 -13.45
N THR A 244 -0.86 21.19 -14.19
CA THR A 244 -2.00 22.11 -14.20
C THR A 244 -3.18 21.44 -13.50
N PRO A 245 -4.18 22.20 -13.02
CA PRO A 245 -5.37 21.63 -12.38
C PRO A 245 -6.08 20.56 -13.24
N GLY A 246 -6.06 20.72 -14.57
CA GLY A 246 -6.67 19.75 -15.50
C GLY A 246 -6.02 18.36 -15.52
N HIS A 247 -4.79 18.21 -15.00
CA HIS A 247 -4.13 16.91 -14.87
C HIS A 247 -4.47 16.20 -13.54
N ILE A 248 -5.07 16.91 -12.58
CA ILE A 248 -5.40 16.37 -11.26
C ILE A 248 -6.83 15.82 -11.30
N SER A 249 -6.94 14.50 -11.42
CA SER A 249 -8.21 13.79 -11.34
C SER A 249 -8.43 13.24 -9.93
N LEU A 250 -9.24 13.94 -9.13
CA LEU A 250 -9.68 13.49 -7.81
C LEU A 250 -11.02 12.76 -7.93
N GLU A 251 -11.15 11.59 -7.32
CA GLU A 251 -12.42 10.87 -7.25
C GLU A 251 -13.26 11.49 -6.14
N SER A 252 -14.35 12.18 -6.49
CA SER A 252 -15.23 12.80 -5.50
C SER A 252 -15.96 11.72 -4.68
N VAL A 253 -15.88 11.82 -3.35
CA VAL A 253 -16.55 10.94 -2.36
C VAL A 253 -18.09 10.95 -2.50
N THR A 254 -18.65 11.85 -3.32
CA THR A 254 -20.09 11.98 -3.57
C THR A 254 -20.71 10.92 -4.48
N ASP A 255 -19.91 10.06 -5.15
CA ASP A 255 -20.47 9.03 -6.05
C ASP A 255 -20.74 7.67 -5.36
N SER A 256 -20.55 7.57 -4.04
CA SER A 256 -20.78 6.33 -3.28
C SER A 256 -22.12 6.24 -2.51
N THR A 257 -23.05 7.17 -2.68
CA THR A 257 -24.40 7.07 -2.09
C THR A 257 -25.49 7.25 -3.14
N GLY A 258 -26.07 6.13 -3.57
CA GLY A 258 -27.40 6.10 -4.18
C GLY A 258 -27.41 6.15 -5.70
N PHE A 259 -27.53 4.98 -6.33
CA PHE A 259 -28.35 4.83 -7.53
C PHE A 259 -29.76 5.33 -7.20
N ASN A 260 -30.03 6.60 -7.44
CA ASN A 260 -31.37 7.10 -7.68
C ASN A 260 -31.29 8.13 -8.80
N ALA A 261 -31.85 7.73 -9.93
CA ALA A 261 -32.10 8.60 -11.05
C ALA A 261 -32.93 9.80 -10.59
N SER A 262 -32.40 11.01 -10.81
CA SER A 262 -33.15 12.19 -11.23
C SER A 262 -32.17 13.28 -11.68
N GLN A 263 -32.38 13.76 -12.89
CA GLN A 263 -31.58 14.74 -13.63
C GLN A 263 -31.43 16.07 -12.88
N SER A 264 -30.27 16.73 -13.03
CA SER A 264 -30.15 17.99 -13.79
C SER A 264 -28.73 18.59 -13.66
N GLY A 265 -28.03 18.78 -14.78
CA GLY A 265 -27.17 19.97 -14.95
C GLY A 265 -25.63 19.87 -14.97
N GLY A 266 -24.99 18.70 -15.19
CA GLY A 266 -23.52 18.61 -15.12
C GLY A 266 -22.78 17.69 -16.11
N ASN A 267 -23.42 17.22 -17.19
CA ASN A 267 -22.88 16.10 -17.99
C ASN A 267 -21.93 16.44 -19.16
N SER A 268 -21.61 17.71 -19.45
CA SER A 268 -20.89 18.01 -20.69
C SER A 268 -19.42 17.54 -20.71
N LEU A 269 -18.68 17.65 -19.60
CA LEU A 269 -17.24 17.32 -19.57
C LEU A 269 -16.97 15.80 -19.51
N ASN A 270 -17.76 15.06 -18.75
CA ASN A 270 -17.63 13.61 -18.66
C ASN A 270 -18.08 12.91 -19.94
N ASP A 271 -19.11 13.41 -20.63
CA ASP A 271 -19.48 12.88 -21.93
C ASP A 271 -18.44 13.24 -23.00
N ASN A 272 -17.82 14.43 -22.94
CA ASN A 272 -16.71 14.82 -23.82
C ASN A 272 -15.44 13.97 -23.59
N LEU A 273 -15.09 13.67 -22.34
CA LEU A 273 -13.93 12.84 -22.00
C LEU A 273 -14.13 11.37 -22.40
N ARG A 274 -15.34 10.83 -22.17
CA ARG A 274 -15.70 9.47 -22.61
C ARG A 274 -15.70 9.34 -24.11
N SER A 275 -16.29 10.30 -24.82
CA SER A 275 -16.31 10.27 -26.29
C SER A 275 -14.91 10.47 -26.89
N HIS A 276 -14.03 11.25 -26.26
CA HIS A 276 -12.64 11.37 -26.69
C HIS A 276 -11.83 10.09 -26.45
N GLU A 277 -11.99 9.45 -25.28
CA GLU A 277 -11.35 8.17 -24.98
C GLU A 277 -11.81 7.07 -25.95
N GLU A 278 -13.11 7.01 -26.24
CA GLU A 278 -13.69 6.07 -27.20
C GLU A 278 -13.16 6.31 -28.62
N GLN A 279 -13.02 7.57 -29.05
CA GLN A 279 -12.43 7.92 -30.34
C GLN A 279 -10.96 7.48 -30.44
N VAL A 280 -10.14 7.76 -29.42
CA VAL A 280 -8.72 7.36 -29.42
C VAL A 280 -8.56 5.84 -29.48
N ILE A 281 -9.43 5.09 -28.80
CA ILE A 281 -9.43 3.62 -28.86
C ILE A 281 -9.84 3.13 -30.26
N LEU A 282 -10.86 3.73 -30.88
CA LEU A 282 -11.31 3.36 -32.22
C LEU A 282 -10.27 3.67 -33.30
N ASP A 283 -9.63 4.84 -33.24
CA ASP A 283 -8.60 5.23 -34.20
C ASP A 283 -7.37 4.33 -34.07
N THR A 284 -6.97 4.01 -32.83
CA THR A 284 -5.85 3.08 -32.61
C THR A 284 -6.17 1.65 -33.08
N LEU A 285 -7.43 1.22 -33.00
CA LEU A 285 -7.88 -0.08 -33.54
C LEU A 285 -7.91 -0.10 -35.07
N ARG A 286 -8.29 1.01 -35.72
CA ARG A 286 -8.26 1.18 -37.18
C ARG A 286 -6.84 1.15 -37.72
N GLU A 287 -5.92 1.88 -37.08
CA GLU A 287 -4.50 1.86 -37.43
C GLU A 287 -3.84 0.48 -37.23
N GLY A 288 -4.38 -0.32 -36.31
CA GLY A 288 -3.86 -1.64 -35.96
C GLY A 288 -4.41 -2.80 -36.80
N ASN A 289 -5.20 -2.56 -37.86
CA ASN A 289 -5.91 -3.60 -38.63
C ASN A 289 -6.67 -4.61 -37.73
N GLY A 290 -7.35 -4.12 -36.68
CA GLY A 290 -8.11 -4.99 -35.76
C GLY A 290 -7.25 -5.79 -34.76
N SER A 291 -5.91 -5.67 -34.81
CA SER A 291 -5.01 -6.34 -33.85
C SER A 291 -5.09 -5.70 -32.47
N ARG A 292 -5.94 -6.27 -31.61
CA ARG A 292 -6.14 -5.86 -30.21
C ARG A 292 -4.85 -5.90 -29.38
N LYS A 293 -3.88 -6.73 -29.77
CA LYS A 293 -2.57 -6.77 -29.11
C LYS A 293 -1.77 -5.49 -29.38
N ASN A 294 -1.65 -5.10 -30.64
CA ASN A 294 -0.91 -3.91 -31.04
C ASN A 294 -1.59 -2.63 -30.55
N ALA A 295 -2.93 -2.59 -30.54
CA ALA A 295 -3.67 -1.46 -29.99
C ALA A 295 -3.46 -1.31 -28.47
N ALA A 296 -3.43 -2.41 -27.72
CA ALA A 296 -3.16 -2.38 -26.28
C ALA A 296 -1.74 -1.89 -25.97
N GLU A 297 -0.74 -2.36 -26.74
CA GLU A 297 0.65 -1.94 -26.62
C GLU A 297 0.83 -0.45 -26.96
N LYS A 298 0.22 0.03 -28.06
CA LYS A 298 0.23 1.46 -28.43
C LYS A 298 -0.47 2.36 -27.40
N LEU A 299 -1.57 1.89 -26.83
CA LEU A 299 -2.32 2.62 -25.80
C LEU A 299 -1.70 2.53 -24.40
N GLY A 300 -0.63 1.74 -24.23
CA GLY A 300 0.04 1.56 -22.93
C GLY A 300 -0.84 0.88 -21.88
N ILE A 301 -1.86 0.13 -22.30
CA ILE A 301 -2.79 -0.58 -21.41
C ILE A 301 -2.69 -2.09 -21.59
N SER A 302 -3.08 -2.86 -20.57
CA SER A 302 -3.13 -4.31 -20.72
C SER A 302 -4.20 -4.73 -21.74
N GLN A 303 -3.97 -5.83 -22.47
CA GLN A 303 -5.00 -6.37 -23.38
C GLN A 303 -6.32 -6.68 -22.67
N ARG A 304 -6.27 -7.00 -21.37
CA ARG A 304 -7.46 -7.24 -20.53
C ARG A 304 -8.25 -5.94 -20.33
N THR A 305 -7.55 -4.84 -20.04
CA THR A 305 -8.14 -3.50 -19.92
C THR A 305 -8.77 -3.06 -21.23
N LEU A 306 -8.07 -3.26 -22.36
CA LEU A 306 -8.61 -2.94 -23.68
C LEU A 306 -9.87 -3.77 -23.99
N ARG A 307 -9.85 -5.09 -23.72
CA ARG A 307 -11.02 -5.96 -23.91
C ARG A 307 -12.23 -5.51 -23.10
N TYR A 308 -12.02 -5.11 -21.84
CA TYR A 308 -13.08 -4.60 -20.98
C TYR A 308 -13.68 -3.30 -21.54
N LYS A 309 -12.84 -2.36 -21.98
CA LYS A 309 -13.30 -1.10 -22.60
C LYS A 309 -14.06 -1.35 -23.91
N ILE A 310 -13.57 -2.23 -24.77
CA ILE A 310 -14.24 -2.63 -26.01
C ILE A 310 -15.60 -3.30 -25.72
N ALA A 311 -15.68 -4.20 -24.73
CA ALA A 311 -16.94 -4.83 -24.35
C ALA A 311 -17.98 -3.78 -23.90
N ARG A 312 -17.55 -2.82 -23.07
CA ARG A 312 -18.40 -1.71 -22.63
C ARG A 312 -18.88 -0.83 -23.79
N MET A 313 -18.01 -0.54 -24.76
CA MET A 313 -18.37 0.21 -25.98
C MET A 313 -19.39 -0.53 -26.84
N ARG A 314 -19.26 -1.85 -26.95
CA ARG A 314 -20.23 -2.70 -27.67
C ARG A 314 -21.59 -2.69 -26.98
N ASP A 315 -21.61 -2.81 -25.66
CA ASP A 315 -22.84 -2.80 -24.87
C ASP A 315 -23.52 -1.41 -24.91
N ALA A 316 -22.76 -0.35 -25.19
CA ALA A 316 -23.24 1.01 -25.47
C ALA A 316 -23.62 1.27 -26.95
N GLY A 317 -23.54 0.25 -27.83
CA GLY A 317 -23.95 0.35 -29.24
C GLY A 317 -22.91 0.94 -30.21
N VAL A 318 -21.66 1.12 -29.79
CA VAL A 318 -20.58 1.65 -30.63
C VAL A 318 -20.03 0.56 -31.56
N ALA A 319 -19.97 0.84 -32.87
CA ALA A 319 -19.45 -0.08 -33.87
C ALA A 319 -17.93 -0.22 -33.78
N ILE A 320 -17.45 -1.42 -33.46
CA ILE A 320 -16.01 -1.72 -33.30
C ILE A 320 -15.42 -2.20 -34.62
N PRO A 321 -14.31 -1.62 -35.11
CA PRO A 321 -13.58 -2.12 -36.27
C PRO A 321 -13.10 -3.56 -36.05
N GLY A 322 -13.39 -4.43 -37.03
CA GLY A 322 -13.01 -5.84 -37.04
C GLY A 322 -11.53 -6.05 -37.35
#